data_AF-A0A0J1GND7-F1
#
_entry.id   AF-A0A0J1GND7-F1
#
_cell.length_a   1.000
_cell.length_b   1.000
_cell.length_c   1.000
_cell.angle_alpha   90.00
_cell.angle_beta   90.00
_cell.angle_gamma   90.00
#
_symmetry.space_group_name_H-M   'P 1'
#
loop_
_entity.id
_entity.type
_entity.pdbx_description
1 polymer ?
#
loop_
_entity_poly.entity_id
_entity_poly.type
_entity_poly.pdbx_seq_one_letter_code
_entity_poly.pdbx_strand_id
1 'polypeptide(L)'
;GIVVEGSVVGDKVEVTAQVIDKVGNPSPEASDSALVDTGDAPAPSVELLGDSNNDGIYNSTELGADGTVTAKVTLASGTVEGDRIIITDTNGNV
;
A
#
# COMPACT_ATOMS: atom_id res chain seq x y z
N GLY A 1 -30.48 -3.20 -2.17
CA GLY A 1 -29.84 -1.93 -1.80
C GLY A 1 -29.60 -1.13 -3.06
N ILE A 2 -29.52 0.20 -2.94
CA ILE A 2 -29.00 1.07 -3.99
C ILE A 2 -27.48 1.12 -3.80
N VAL A 3 -26.71 1.01 -4.89
CA VAL A 3 -25.26 1.24 -4.87
C VAL A 3 -25.02 2.65 -5.37
N VAL A 4 -24.29 3.44 -4.60
CA VAL A 4 -23.88 4.81 -4.96
C VAL A 4 -22.36 4.86 -4.83
N GLU A 5 -21.69 5.29 -5.89
CA GLU A 5 -20.25 5.53 -5.86
C GLU A 5 -20.00 6.99 -5.43
N GLY A 6 -19.24 7.18 -4.35
CA GLY A 6 -18.85 8.48 -3.82
C GLY A 6 -17.35 8.70 -3.94
N SER A 7 -16.92 9.95 -4.07
CA SER A 7 -15.50 10.30 -4.03
C SER A 7 -14.96 10.17 -2.61
N VAL A 8 -13.70 9.72 -2.49
CA VAL A 8 -12.98 9.75 -1.22
C VAL A 8 -12.52 11.19 -0.94
N VAL A 9 -12.77 11.67 0.27
CA VAL A 9 -12.24 12.93 0.79
C VAL A 9 -11.44 12.61 2.04
N GLY A 10 -10.11 12.74 1.98
CA GLY A 10 -9.23 12.24 3.03
C GLY A 10 -9.27 10.71 3.07
N ASP A 11 -9.63 10.15 4.21
CA ASP A 11 -9.78 8.71 4.48
C ASP A 11 -11.25 8.28 4.56
N LYS A 12 -12.18 9.07 4.02
CA LYS A 12 -13.63 8.82 4.17
C LYS A 12 -14.38 8.99 2.85
N VAL A 13 -15.34 8.11 2.61
CA VAL A 13 -16.42 8.29 1.63
C VAL A 13 -17.71 8.60 2.40
N GLU A 14 -18.42 9.64 1.98
CA GLU A 14 -19.71 10.04 2.53
C GLU A 14 -20.74 10.15 1.42
N VAL A 15 -21.93 9.61 1.68
CA VAL A 15 -23.07 9.69 0.76
C VAL A 15 -24.27 10.26 1.51
N THR A 16 -24.97 11.19 0.87
CA THR A 16 -26.24 11.74 1.36
C THR A 16 -27.37 11.43 0.40
N ALA A 17 -28.57 11.23 0.94
CA ALA A 17 -29.77 10.95 0.15
C ALA A 17 -31.00 11.67 0.71
N GLN A 18 -31.89 12.08 -0.19
CA GLN A 18 -33.19 12.67 0.12
C GLN A 18 -34.25 12.13 -0.85
N VAL A 19 -35.50 12.06 -0.39
CA VAL A 19 -36.65 11.76 -1.23
C VAL A 19 -37.49 13.01 -1.40
N ILE A 20 -37.84 13.35 -2.64
CA ILE A 20 -38.67 14.51 -2.98
C ILE A 20 -40.02 14.02 -3.49
N ASP A 21 -41.12 14.52 -2.92
CA ASP A 21 -42.47 14.18 -3.40
C ASP A 21 -42.80 14.84 -4.75
N LYS A 22 -43.97 14.51 -5.31
CA LYS A 22 -44.39 15.07 -6.62
C LYS A 22 -44.56 16.60 -6.63
N VAL A 23 -44.71 17.23 -5.47
CA VAL A 23 -44.95 18.67 -5.32
C VAL A 23 -43.67 19.40 -4.89
N GLY A 24 -42.56 18.66 -4.70
CA GLY A 24 -41.24 19.22 -4.43
C GLY A 24 -40.85 19.27 -2.96
N ASN A 25 -41.58 18.63 -2.05
CA ASN A 25 -41.21 18.62 -0.62
C ASN A 25 -40.12 17.59 -0.35
N PRO A 26 -38.94 17.97 0.18
CA PRO A 26 -37.88 17.03 0.53
C PRO A 26 -38.13 16.38 1.89
N SER A 27 -37.70 15.11 2.01
CA SER A 27 -37.47 14.48 3.30
C SER A 27 -36.27 15.10 4.02
N PRO A 28 -36.06 14.83 5.32
CA PRO A 28 -34.75 15.01 5.93
C PRO A 28 -33.66 14.26 5.15
N GLU A 29 -32.42 14.76 5.24
CA GLU A 29 -31.26 14.06 4.71
C GLU A 29 -30.94 12.82 5.53
N ALA A 30 -30.64 11.72 4.85
CA ALA A 30 -29.96 10.58 5.43
C ALA A 30 -28.51 10.57 4.94
N SER A 31 -27.57 10.21 5.81
CA SER A 31 -26.17 10.04 5.45
C SER A 31 -25.65 8.67 5.86
N ASP A 32 -24.70 8.17 5.08
CA ASP A 32 -23.88 7.00 5.42
C ASP A 32 -22.42 7.30 5.07
N SER A 33 -21.50 6.67 5.79
CA SER A 33 -20.08 6.87 5.53
C SER A 33 -19.25 5.65 5.86
N ALA A 34 -18.17 5.47 5.11
CA ALA A 34 -17.17 4.45 5.35
C ALA A 34 -15.77 5.07 5.32
N LEU A 35 -14.88 4.50 6.12
CA LEU A 35 -13.45 4.81 6.03
C LEU A 35 -12.83 4.05 4.86
N VAL A 36 -11.92 4.70 4.17
CA VAL A 36 -11.12 4.16 3.07
C VAL A 36 -9.67 4.45 3.39
N ASP A 37 -8.87 3.39 3.44
CA ASP A 37 -7.43 3.53 3.54
C ASP A 37 -6.87 3.95 2.18
N THR A 38 -6.47 5.22 2.08
CA THR A 38 -5.78 5.78 0.90
C THR A 38 -4.32 6.12 1.20
N GLY A 39 -3.79 5.66 2.33
CA GLY A 39 -2.39 5.86 2.65
C GLY A 39 -1.51 5.03 1.72
N ASP A 40 -0.36 5.59 1.32
CA ASP A 40 0.66 4.78 0.66
C ASP A 40 1.19 3.75 1.67
N ALA A 41 1.33 2.50 1.24
CA ALA A 41 1.99 1.48 2.04
C ALA A 41 3.45 1.89 2.31
N PRO A 42 3.96 1.77 3.55
CA PRO A 42 5.34 2.09 3.86
C PRO A 42 6.32 1.26 3.03
N ALA A 43 7.20 1.93 2.28
CA ALA A 43 8.20 1.26 1.46
C ALA A 43 9.35 0.70 2.32
N PRO A 44 9.70 -0.60 2.19
CA PRO A 44 10.87 -1.15 2.88
C PRO A 44 12.17 -0.62 2.27
N SER A 45 13.27 -0.73 3.01
CA SER A 45 14.61 -0.57 2.45
C SER A 45 15.31 -1.92 2.28
N VAL A 46 16.17 -2.02 1.28
CA VAL A 46 16.94 -3.22 0.97
C VAL A 46 18.41 -2.87 0.85
N GLU A 47 19.26 -3.65 1.51
CA GLU A 47 20.71 -3.53 1.47
C GLU A 47 21.32 -4.91 1.18
N LEU A 48 22.32 -4.98 0.30
CA LEU A 48 23.08 -6.20 0.08
C LEU A 48 24.18 -6.31 1.14
N LEU A 49 24.29 -7.44 1.83
CA LEU A 49 25.20 -7.58 2.98
C LEU A 49 26.61 -8.10 2.61
N GLY A 50 26.84 -8.46 1.35
CA GLY A 50 28.07 -9.10 0.89
C GLY A 50 29.12 -8.16 0.29
N ASP A 51 28.79 -6.87 0.07
CA ASP A 51 29.76 -5.85 -0.39
C ASP A 51 30.80 -5.61 0.72
N SER A 52 31.86 -6.41 0.68
CA SER A 52 32.87 -6.48 1.74
C SER A 52 33.95 -5.42 1.57
N ASN A 53 34.06 -4.82 0.39
CA ASN A 53 35.04 -3.78 0.08
C ASN A 53 34.43 -2.36 0.08
N ASN A 54 33.10 -2.26 0.19
CA ASN A 54 32.30 -1.03 0.22
C ASN A 54 32.54 -0.12 -1.00
N ASP A 55 32.77 -0.70 -2.17
CA ASP A 55 32.92 0.05 -3.42
C ASP A 55 31.60 0.31 -4.15
N GLY A 56 30.49 -0.24 -3.63
CA GLY A 56 29.16 -0.09 -4.19
C GLY A 56 28.89 -1.01 -5.39
N ILE A 57 29.78 -1.96 -5.68
CA ILE A 57 29.67 -2.95 -6.75
C ILE A 57 29.70 -4.36 -6.17
N TYR A 58 28.55 -5.02 -6.16
CA TYR A 58 28.48 -6.43 -5.80
C TYR A 58 28.94 -7.34 -6.95
N ASN A 59 29.88 -8.24 -6.71
CA ASN A 59 30.48 -9.11 -7.72
C ASN A 59 30.63 -10.57 -7.26
N SER A 60 31.19 -11.43 -8.13
CA SER A 60 31.33 -12.88 -7.87
C SER A 60 32.22 -13.22 -6.68
N THR A 61 33.14 -12.34 -6.31
CA THR A 61 34.03 -12.51 -5.15
C THR A 61 33.29 -12.32 -3.83
N GLU A 62 32.13 -11.65 -3.90
CA GLU A 62 31.31 -11.25 -2.75
C GLU A 62 30.07 -12.12 -2.58
N LEU A 63 29.88 -13.10 -3.45
CA LEU A 63 28.84 -14.11 -3.27
C LEU A 63 29.07 -14.88 -1.96
N GLY A 64 27.96 -15.26 -1.31
CA GLY A 64 28.01 -16.19 -0.20
C GLY A 64 28.71 -17.50 -0.59
N ALA A 65 29.21 -18.24 0.40
CA ALA A 65 29.86 -19.53 0.16
C ALA A 65 28.93 -20.57 -0.53
N ASP A 66 27.62 -20.33 -0.51
CA ASP A 66 26.57 -21.09 -1.18
C ASP A 66 26.23 -20.58 -2.59
N GLY A 67 26.94 -19.54 -3.06
CA GLY A 67 26.72 -18.91 -4.36
C GLY A 67 25.52 -17.97 -4.41
N THR A 68 24.97 -17.57 -3.26
CA THR A 68 23.79 -16.69 -3.17
C THR A 68 24.16 -15.25 -2.82
N VAL A 69 23.21 -14.34 -3.08
CA VAL A 69 23.27 -12.94 -2.63
C VAL A 69 22.42 -12.82 -1.37
N THR A 70 23.03 -12.39 -0.27
CA THR A 70 22.29 -12.10 0.96
C THR A 70 21.87 -10.63 0.98
N ALA A 71 20.57 -10.38 1.13
CA ALA A 71 20.01 -9.05 1.32
C ALA A 71 19.38 -8.92 2.71
N LYS A 72 19.49 -7.73 3.29
CA LYS A 72 18.74 -7.30 4.47
C LYS A 72 17.59 -6.42 4.03
N VAL A 73 16.37 -6.85 4.35
CA VAL A 73 15.17 -6.05 4.19
C VAL A 73 14.83 -5.42 5.54
N THR A 74 14.71 -4.10 5.57
CA THR A 74 14.27 -3.36 6.76
C THR A 74 12.87 -2.81 6.52
N LEU A 75 11.93 -3.18 7.38
CA LEU A 75 10.55 -2.69 7.31
C LEU A 75 10.49 -1.23 7.76
N ALA A 76 9.72 -0.43 7.04
CA ALA A 76 9.52 0.97 7.40
C ALA A 76 8.58 1.11 8.59
N SER A 77 8.69 2.25 9.30
CA SER A 77 7.74 2.63 10.33
C SER A 77 6.33 2.68 9.76
N GLY A 78 5.36 2.10 10.47
CA GLY A 78 3.98 2.00 10.00
C GLY A 78 3.66 0.69 9.28
N THR A 79 4.64 -0.20 9.07
CA THR A 79 4.35 -1.58 8.63
C THR A 79 3.52 -2.28 9.71
N VAL A 80 2.38 -2.85 9.34
CA VAL A 80 1.42 -3.49 10.24
C VAL A 80 1.01 -4.89 9.75
N GLU A 81 0.31 -5.65 10.60
CA GLU A 81 -0.26 -6.94 10.19
C GLU A 81 -1.23 -6.76 9.02
N GLY A 82 -1.08 -7.59 8.00
CA GLY A 82 -1.85 -7.50 6.75
C GLY A 82 -1.07 -6.90 5.57
N ASP A 83 0.03 -6.18 5.85
CA ASP A 83 0.93 -5.70 4.79
C ASP A 83 1.62 -6.85 4.07
N ARG A 84 1.96 -6.64 2.79
CA ARG A 84 2.62 -7.63 1.94
C ARG A 84 3.95 -7.09 1.43
N ILE A 85 5.00 -7.87 1.65
CA ILE A 85 6.32 -7.62 1.05
C ILE A 85 6.44 -8.49 -0.19
N ILE A 86 6.70 -7.85 -1.33
CA ILE A 86 6.91 -8.49 -2.61
C ILE A 86 8.35 -8.18 -3.02
N ILE A 87 9.15 -9.22 -3.24
CA ILE A 87 10.53 -9.09 -3.71
C ILE A 87 10.53 -9.56 -5.15
N THR A 88 11.03 -8.73 -6.06
CA THR A 88 11.12 -9.08 -7.48
C THR A 88 12.55 -8.98 -7.96
N ASP A 89 13.04 -10.01 -8.65
CA ASP A 89 14.35 -9.93 -9.30
C ASP A 89 14.30 -9.11 -10.60
N THR A 90 15.47 -8.88 -11.23
CA THR A 90 15.55 -8.12 -12.49
C THR A 90 14.82 -8.78 -13.66
N ASN A 91 14.46 -10.05 -13.54
CA ASN A 91 13.76 -10.82 -14.56
C ASN A 91 12.24 -10.85 -14.30
N GLY A 92 11.77 -10.23 -13.22
CA GLY A 92 10.35 -10.18 -12.87
C GLY A 92 9.86 -11.36 -12.05
N ASN A 93 10.75 -12.22 -11.54
CA ASN A 93 10.37 -13.34 -10.69
C ASN A 93 10.03 -12.83 -9.29
N VAL A 94 8.92 -13.32 -8.72
CA VAL A 94 8.41 -12.99 -7.38
C VAL A 94 8.45 -14.21 -6.49
#